data_AF-A0A183C552-F1
#
_entry.id   AF-A0A183C552-F1
#
_cell.length_a   1.000
_cell.length_b   1.000
_cell.length_c   1.000
_cell.angle_alpha   90.00
_cell.angle_beta   90.00
_cell.angle_gamma   90.00
#
_symmetry.space_group_name_H-M   'P 1'
#
loop_
_entity.id
_entity.type
_entity.pdbx_description
1 polymer ?
#
loop_
_entity_poly.entity_id
_entity_poly.type
_entity_poly.pdbx_seq_one_letter_code
_entity_poly.pdbx_strand_id
1 'polypeptide(L)'
;MRCVDTFTRLGRRDGTNVDRERMYHLLKLMRYETTIKDNLRARQMLEAITDFAKEVAHQAADRRLATDADFLICCSTTGSRVSWRSNLRGSRFIQAICECFARHSAVDDVLRLMTKVNAVVAAMNSNRKLGYLQVS
;
A
#
# COMPACT_ATOMS: atom_id res chain seq x y z
N MET A 1 -7.32 2.55 -0.81
CA MET A 1 -6.36 2.68 0.32
C MET A 1 -7.15 2.48 1.62
N ARG A 2 -6.81 1.50 2.47
CA ARG A 2 -7.53 1.23 3.74
C ARG A 2 -6.81 1.92 4.90
N CYS A 3 -7.54 2.66 5.72
CA CYS A 3 -7.09 3.16 7.02
C CYS A 3 -7.96 2.50 8.09
N VAL A 4 -7.36 1.68 8.94
CA VAL A 4 -8.07 1.07 10.07
C VAL A 4 -7.38 1.55 11.33
N ASP A 5 -8.02 2.47 12.04
CA ASP A 5 -7.41 3.21 13.15
C ASP A 5 -7.74 2.56 14.49
N THR A 6 -8.78 1.74 14.55
CA THR A 6 -9.26 1.07 15.78
C THR A 6 -9.73 -0.36 15.50
N PHE A 7 -9.21 -1.32 16.27
CA PHE A 7 -9.85 -2.63 16.45
C PHE A 7 -10.29 -2.74 17.92
N THR A 8 -11.42 -3.38 18.19
CA THR A 8 -11.96 -3.52 19.55
C THR A 8 -11.04 -4.30 20.51
N ARG A 9 -10.01 -5.01 20.00
CA ARG A 9 -9.03 -5.80 20.75
C ARG A 9 -7.56 -5.58 20.35
N LEU A 10 -7.25 -4.67 19.41
CA LEU A 10 -5.89 -4.33 19.02
C LEU A 10 -5.71 -2.82 19.11
N GLY A 11 -4.55 -2.37 19.61
CA GLY A 11 -4.27 -0.95 19.87
C GLY A 11 -4.47 -0.03 18.64
N ARG A 12 -4.65 1.27 18.90
CA ARG A 12 -4.85 2.28 17.85
C ARG A 12 -3.69 2.28 16.87
N ARG A 13 -4.00 2.37 15.57
CA ARG A 13 -2.99 2.45 14.53
C ARG A 13 -2.65 3.92 14.22
N ASP A 14 -2.07 4.63 15.19
CA ASP A 14 -1.66 6.03 14.98
C ASP A 14 -0.65 6.19 13.83
N GLY A 15 -0.87 7.16 12.93
CA GLY A 15 -0.05 7.40 11.74
C GLY A 15 -0.50 6.70 10.46
N THR A 16 -1.52 5.82 10.49
CA THR A 16 -2.08 5.25 9.24
C THR A 16 -2.90 6.26 8.45
N ASN A 17 -3.39 7.33 9.08
CA ASN A 17 -4.01 8.47 8.42
C ASN A 17 -3.00 9.22 7.53
N VAL A 18 -1.74 9.32 7.98
CA VAL A 18 -0.65 9.92 7.18
C VAL A 18 -0.36 9.07 5.94
N ASP A 19 -0.33 7.74 6.10
CA ASP A 19 -0.19 6.82 4.98
C ASP A 19 -1.35 6.99 3.98
N ARG A 20 -2.59 7.00 4.49
CA ARG A 20 -3.82 7.18 3.69
C ARG A 20 -3.75 8.44 2.83
N GLU A 21 -3.47 9.59 3.43
CA GLU A 21 -3.41 10.87 2.72
C GLU A 21 -2.34 10.87 1.61
N ARG A 22 -1.14 10.35 1.91
CA ARG A 22 -0.06 10.31 0.91
C ARG A 22 -0.41 9.44 -0.30
N MET A 23 -0.98 8.28 -0.05
CA MET A 23 -1.40 7.39 -1.14
C MET A 23 -2.57 7.96 -1.93
N TYR A 24 -3.51 8.64 -1.26
CA TYR A 24 -4.57 9.37 -1.95
C TYR A 24 -4.00 10.41 -2.93
N HIS A 25 -3.09 11.26 -2.46
CA HIS A 25 -2.47 12.27 -3.31
C HIS A 25 -1.63 11.66 -4.44
N LEU A 26 -0.83 10.62 -4.16
CA LEU A 26 -0.04 9.93 -5.18
C LEU A 26 -0.92 9.37 -6.31
N LEU A 27 -1.96 8.63 -5.95
CA LEU A 27 -2.87 8.01 -6.93
C LEU A 27 -3.62 9.08 -7.73
N LYS A 28 -4.04 10.17 -7.09
CA LYS A 28 -4.64 11.32 -7.79
C LYS A 28 -3.67 11.99 -8.77
N LEU A 29 -2.40 12.14 -8.42
CA LEU A 29 -1.36 12.67 -9.32
C LEU A 29 -1.19 11.77 -10.55
N MET A 30 -1.28 10.45 -10.36
CA MET A 30 -1.28 9.46 -11.43
C MET A 30 -2.64 9.32 -12.14
N ARG A 31 -3.57 10.27 -11.92
CA ARG A 31 -4.90 10.36 -12.56
C ARG A 31 -5.85 9.20 -12.27
N TYR A 32 -5.62 8.43 -11.21
CA TYR A 32 -6.59 7.42 -10.78
C TYR A 32 -7.80 8.06 -10.10
N GLU A 33 -8.97 7.47 -10.32
CA GLU A 33 -10.10 7.68 -9.44
C GLU A 33 -9.88 6.91 -8.14
N THR A 34 -10.09 7.56 -7.00
CA THR A 34 -9.68 7.02 -5.70
C THR A 34 -10.77 7.23 -4.68
N THR A 35 -11.26 6.12 -4.13
CA THR A 35 -12.25 6.11 -3.06
C THR A 35 -11.58 5.67 -1.75
N ILE A 36 -11.89 6.40 -0.68
CA ILE A 36 -11.39 6.12 0.67
C ILE A 36 -12.51 5.45 1.47
N LYS A 37 -12.16 4.36 2.16
CA LYS A 37 -13.06 3.64 3.07
C LYS A 37 -12.30 3.34 4.36
N ASP A 38 -12.69 4.02 5.44
CA ASP A 38 -12.01 3.95 6.73
C ASP A 38 -12.78 3.07 7.72
N ASN A 39 -12.05 2.37 8.59
CA ASN A 39 -12.58 1.60 9.73
C ASN A 39 -13.65 0.55 9.37
N LEU A 40 -13.57 -0.05 8.18
CA LEU A 40 -14.46 -1.13 7.77
C LEU A 40 -14.24 -2.40 8.60
N ARG A 41 -15.34 -3.07 8.95
CA ARG A 41 -15.31 -4.45 9.48
C ARG A 41 -14.99 -5.44 8.36
N ALA A 42 -14.55 -6.64 8.71
CA ALA A 42 -14.21 -7.69 7.74
C ALA A 42 -15.31 -7.95 6.69
N ARG A 43 -16.58 -8.05 7.11
CA ARG A 43 -17.72 -8.21 6.20
C ARG A 43 -17.84 -7.04 5.21
N GLN A 44 -17.71 -5.81 5.71
CA GLN A 44 -17.81 -4.59 4.90
C GLN A 44 -16.61 -4.45 3.96
N MET A 45 -15.44 -4.97 4.34
CA MET A 45 -14.28 -5.02 3.44
C MET A 45 -14.53 -5.96 2.26
N LEU A 46 -15.13 -7.14 2.51
CA LEU A 46 -15.47 -8.10 1.46
C LEU A 46 -16.50 -7.52 0.49
N GLU A 47 -17.54 -6.89 1.03
CA GLU A 47 -18.57 -6.20 0.27
C GLU A 47 -17.96 -5.09 -0.60
N ALA A 48 -17.13 -4.21 -0.01
CA ALA A 48 -16.49 -3.12 -0.76
C ALA A 48 -15.56 -3.62 -1.89
N ILE A 49 -14.83 -4.72 -1.71
CA ILE A 49 -14.03 -5.31 -2.79
C ILE A 49 -14.93 -5.90 -3.87
N THR A 50 -15.98 -6.61 -3.47
CA THR A 50 -16.91 -7.27 -4.38
C THR A 50 -17.65 -6.26 -5.24
N ASP A 51 -18.09 -5.16 -4.64
CA ASP A 51 -18.78 -4.08 -5.36
C ASP A 51 -17.83 -3.36 -6.31
N PHE A 52 -16.60 -3.07 -5.87
CA PHE A 52 -15.56 -2.50 -6.73
C PHE A 52 -15.28 -3.40 -7.95
N ALA A 53 -15.15 -4.71 -7.76
CA ALA A 53 -14.92 -5.66 -8.85
C ALA A 53 -16.08 -5.71 -9.86
N LYS A 54 -17.31 -5.37 -9.45
CA LYS A 54 -18.49 -5.36 -10.33
C LYS A 54 -18.66 -4.06 -11.14
N GLU A 55 -17.88 -3.02 -10.87
CA GLU A 55 -18.02 -1.75 -11.57
C GLU A 55 -17.75 -1.91 -13.08
N VAL A 56 -18.62 -1.31 -13.89
CA VAL A 56 -18.56 -1.41 -15.37
C VAL A 56 -17.23 -0.91 -15.93
N ALA A 57 -16.59 0.05 -15.25
CA ALA A 57 -15.28 0.57 -15.61
C ALA A 57 -14.18 -0.52 -15.66
N HIS A 58 -14.35 -1.63 -14.93
CA HIS A 58 -13.38 -2.72 -14.88
C HIS A 58 -13.61 -3.82 -15.94
N GLN A 59 -14.74 -3.79 -16.67
CA GLN A 59 -15.06 -4.81 -17.69
C GLN A 59 -14.05 -4.89 -18.84
N ALA A 60 -13.32 -3.80 -19.11
CA ALA A 60 -12.28 -3.76 -20.13
C ALA A 60 -10.99 -4.47 -19.68
N ALA A 61 -10.70 -4.49 -18.37
CA ALA A 61 -9.55 -5.18 -17.78
C ALA A 61 -9.82 -6.69 -17.64
N ASP A 62 -11.07 -7.09 -17.38
CA ASP A 62 -11.49 -8.50 -17.22
C ASP A 62 -11.46 -9.32 -18.52
N ARG A 63 -11.46 -8.66 -19.69
CA ARG A 63 -11.79 -9.33 -20.96
C ARG A 63 -10.63 -10.01 -21.68
N ARG A 64 -9.38 -9.91 -21.21
CA ARG A 64 -8.22 -10.20 -22.08
C ARG A 64 -7.23 -11.28 -21.65
N LEU A 65 -7.24 -11.77 -20.41
CA LEU A 65 -6.26 -12.78 -19.95
C LEU A 65 -6.89 -13.75 -18.95
N ALA A 66 -6.24 -14.91 -18.76
CA ALA A 66 -6.68 -15.95 -17.83
C ALA A 66 -6.86 -15.36 -16.42
N THR A 67 -7.93 -15.78 -15.73
CA THR A 67 -8.52 -15.16 -14.53
C THR A 67 -7.57 -14.92 -13.34
N ASP A 68 -6.36 -15.48 -13.35
CA ASP A 68 -5.38 -15.39 -12.26
C ASP A 68 -4.01 -14.80 -12.68
N ALA A 69 -3.86 -14.32 -13.92
CA ALA A 69 -2.53 -14.03 -14.49
C ALA A 69 -1.99 -12.60 -14.25
N ASP A 70 -2.82 -11.64 -13.85
CA ASP A 70 -2.46 -10.20 -13.86
C ASP A 70 -2.49 -9.51 -12.48
N PHE A 71 -2.19 -10.23 -11.40
CA PHE A 71 -2.18 -9.64 -10.04
C PHE A 71 -0.78 -9.40 -9.51
N LEU A 72 -0.54 -8.18 -9.01
CA LEU A 72 0.63 -7.85 -8.20
C LEU A 72 0.21 -7.54 -6.76
N ILE A 73 0.59 -8.41 -5.82
CA ILE A 73 0.35 -8.20 -4.39
C ILE A 73 1.64 -7.71 -3.73
N CYS A 74 1.63 -6.46 -3.27
CA CYS A 74 2.77 -5.85 -2.59
C CYS A 74 2.60 -5.91 -1.08
N CYS A 75 3.52 -6.59 -0.39
CA CYS A 75 3.51 -6.72 1.08
C CYS A 75 4.62 -5.86 1.70
N SER A 76 4.35 -5.21 2.84
CA SER A 76 5.35 -4.37 3.50
C SER A 76 6.40 -5.17 4.28
N THR A 77 6.14 -6.45 4.54
CA THR A 77 7.08 -7.41 5.12
C THR A 77 6.85 -8.84 4.63
N THR A 78 7.91 -9.64 4.69
CA THR A 78 7.86 -11.11 4.58
C THR A 78 7.66 -11.77 5.96
N GLY A 79 7.14 -13.00 5.97
CA GLY A 79 6.44 -13.67 7.10
C GLY A 79 7.14 -13.85 8.46
N SER A 80 8.34 -13.31 8.66
CA SER A 80 9.04 -13.31 9.96
C SER A 80 9.49 -11.91 10.42
N ARG A 81 9.15 -10.85 9.69
CA ARG A 81 9.61 -9.48 9.94
C ARG A 81 8.47 -8.54 10.25
N VAL A 82 8.75 -7.52 11.06
CA VAL A 82 7.78 -6.50 11.46
C VAL A 82 7.80 -5.31 10.51
N SER A 83 6.61 -4.81 10.15
CA SER A 83 6.46 -3.60 9.34
C SER A 83 6.56 -2.38 10.26
N TRP A 84 7.57 -1.54 10.03
CA TRP A 84 7.81 -0.38 10.89
C TRP A 84 6.94 0.82 10.50
N ARG A 85 6.40 1.49 11.52
CA ARG A 85 5.49 2.62 11.36
C ARG A 85 5.71 3.65 12.45
N SER A 86 5.70 4.91 12.06
CA SER A 86 5.77 6.07 12.96
C SER A 86 4.43 6.79 12.96
N ASN A 87 4.02 7.28 14.13
CA ASN A 87 2.79 8.08 14.26
C ASN A 87 2.88 9.41 13.48
N LEU A 88 4.09 9.97 13.35
CA LEU A 88 4.31 11.25 12.67
C LEU A 88 4.58 11.08 11.16
N ARG A 89 5.28 10.00 10.79
CA ARG A 89 5.76 9.79 9.41
C ARG A 89 5.01 8.70 8.65
N GLY A 90 4.13 7.95 9.28
CA GLY A 90 3.50 6.78 8.67
C GLY A 90 4.46 5.59 8.52
N SER A 91 4.11 4.66 7.65
CA SER A 91 4.83 3.41 7.39
C SER A 91 6.04 3.66 6.48
N ARG A 92 7.18 2.99 6.74
CA ARG A 92 8.36 3.09 5.87
C ARG A 92 8.07 2.63 4.45
N PHE A 93 7.30 1.55 4.33
CA PHE A 93 6.91 1.00 3.04
C PHE A 93 6.09 1.98 2.19
N ILE A 94 5.06 2.62 2.79
CA ILE A 94 4.22 3.60 2.09
C ILE A 94 5.02 4.86 1.74
N GLN A 95 5.91 5.31 2.63
CA GLN A 95 6.86 6.38 2.32
C GLN A 95 7.69 6.07 1.07
N ALA A 96 8.29 4.88 1.03
CA ALA A 96 9.11 4.44 -0.10
C ALA A 96 8.30 4.30 -1.39
N ILE A 97 7.07 3.79 -1.33
CA ILE A 97 6.15 3.75 -2.49
C ILE A 97 5.90 5.16 -3.00
N CYS A 98 5.44 6.09 -2.15
CA CYS A 98 5.14 7.45 -2.58
C CYS A 98 6.36 8.14 -3.17
N GLU A 99 7.54 7.93 -2.59
CA GLU A 99 8.80 8.49 -3.08
C GLU A 99 9.19 7.94 -4.46
N CYS A 100 9.19 6.61 -4.61
CA CYS A 100 9.61 5.97 -5.86
C CYS A 100 8.63 6.25 -7.00
N PHE A 101 7.33 6.11 -6.73
CA PHE A 101 6.30 6.31 -7.76
C PHE A 101 6.18 7.78 -8.17
N ALA A 102 6.30 8.73 -7.25
CA ALA A 102 6.25 10.14 -7.61
C ALA A 102 7.42 10.57 -8.50
N ARG A 103 8.60 9.95 -8.34
CA ARG A 103 9.80 10.32 -9.09
C ARG A 103 10.01 9.52 -10.38
N HIS A 104 9.52 8.29 -10.43
CA HIS A 104 9.94 7.34 -11.46
C HIS A 104 8.78 6.68 -12.23
N SER A 105 7.52 6.91 -11.86
CA SER A 105 6.37 6.26 -12.52
C SER A 105 6.21 6.60 -14.00
N ALA A 106 6.76 7.72 -14.46
CA ALA A 106 6.73 8.10 -15.87
C ALA A 106 7.74 7.34 -16.75
N VAL A 107 8.71 6.64 -16.14
CA VAL A 107 9.86 6.06 -16.86
C VAL A 107 10.04 4.57 -16.56
N ASP A 108 9.84 4.15 -15.31
CA ASP A 108 10.03 2.77 -14.88
C ASP A 108 8.69 2.01 -14.86
N ASP A 109 8.74 0.72 -15.22
CA ASP A 109 7.62 -0.20 -15.03
C ASP A 109 7.40 -0.52 -13.53
N VAL A 110 6.23 -1.10 -13.22
CA VAL A 110 5.83 -1.39 -11.83
C VAL A 110 6.81 -2.33 -11.10
N LEU A 111 7.41 -3.31 -11.77
CA LEU A 111 8.35 -4.24 -11.11
C LEU A 111 9.66 -3.53 -10.79
N ARG A 112 10.13 -2.66 -11.68
CA ARG A 112 11.32 -1.84 -11.45
C ARG A 112 11.08 -0.78 -10.37
N LEU A 113 9.89 -0.19 -10.32
CA LEU A 113 9.48 0.67 -9.20
C LEU A 113 9.49 -0.08 -7.87
N MET A 114 8.93 -1.29 -7.82
CA MET A 114 8.92 -2.11 -6.61
C MET A 114 10.34 -2.53 -6.18
N THR A 115 11.24 -2.77 -7.13
CA THR A 115 12.66 -3.01 -6.85
C THR A 115 13.30 -1.79 -6.18
N LYS A 116 13.02 -0.58 -6.65
CA LYS A 116 13.49 0.67 -6.02
C LYS A 116 12.89 0.87 -4.63
N VAL A 117 11.60 0.57 -4.44
CA VAL A 117 10.93 0.62 -3.13
C VAL A 117 11.66 -0.28 -2.14
N ASN A 118 11.99 -1.51 -2.52
CA ASN A 118 12.71 -2.44 -1.67
C ASN A 118 14.09 -1.92 -1.27
N ALA A 119 14.82 -1.30 -2.20
CA ALA A 119 16.10 -0.67 -1.92
C ALA A 119 15.97 0.50 -0.92
N VAL A 120 14.96 1.36 -1.09
CA VAL A 120 14.69 2.50 -0.20
C VAL A 120 14.32 2.03 1.21
N VAL A 121 13.43 1.05 1.33
CA VAL A 121 13.04 0.47 2.64
C VAL A 121 14.24 -0.15 3.35
N ALA A 122 15.11 -0.85 2.62
CA ALA A 122 16.33 -1.43 3.17
C ALA A 122 17.30 -0.35 3.70
N ALA A 123 17.42 0.78 3.00
CA ALA A 123 18.28 1.91 3.38
C ALA A 123 17.76 2.69 4.60
N MET A 124 16.43 2.72 4.83
CA MET A 124 15.81 3.37 5.99
C MET A 124 16.12 2.69 7.35
N ASN A 125 16.85 1.57 7.36
CA ASN A 125 17.23 0.81 8.56
C ASN A 125 18.38 1.46 9.37
N SER A 126 18.32 2.77 9.58
CA SER A 126 19.41 3.59 10.15
C SER A 126 19.66 3.40 11.66
N ASN A 127 18.96 2.49 12.35
CA ASN A 127 19.19 2.20 13.76
C ASN A 127 19.55 0.72 13.96
N ARG A 128 20.81 0.37 13.66
CA ARG A 128 21.38 -0.98 13.87
C ARG A 128 21.33 -1.45 15.34
N LYS A 129 21.03 -0.58 16.31
CA LYS A 129 21.07 -0.87 17.75
C LYS A 129 20.03 -1.88 18.26
N LEU A 130 18.99 -2.24 17.48
CA LEU A 130 17.97 -3.21 17.91
C LEU A 130 17.78 -4.42 16.96
N GLY A 131 18.57 -4.56 15.90
CA GLY A 131 18.53 -5.77 15.04
C GLY A 131 17.27 -5.98 14.18
N TYR A 132 16.26 -5.11 14.22
CA TYR A 132 15.05 -5.23 13.40
C TYR A 132 15.24 -4.61 12.01
N LEU A 133 15.18 -5.44 10.97
CA LEU A 133 15.28 -5.05 9.56
C LEU A 133 13.95 -5.28 8.84
N GLN A 134 13.41 -4.25 8.21
CA GLN A 134 12.25 -4.37 7.32
C GLN A 134 12.71 -4.79 5.92
N VAL A 135 12.10 -5.86 5.39
CA VAL A 135 12.33 -6.39 4.04
C VAL A 135 10.96 -6.67 3.43
N SER A 136 10.69 -6.07 2.27
CA SER A 136 9.46 -6.20 1.49
C SER A 136 9.70 -6.91 0.17
#